data_AF-A0AAE0VGG0-F1
#
_entry.id   AF-A0AAE0VGG0-F1
#
_cell.length_a   1.000
_cell.length_b   1.000
_cell.length_c   1.000
_cell.angle_alpha   90.00
_cell.angle_beta   90.00
_cell.angle_gamma   90.00
#
_symmetry.space_group_name_H-M   'P 1'
#
loop_
_entity.id
_entity.type
_entity.pdbx_description
1 polymer ?
#
loop_
_entity_poly.entity_id
_entity_poly.type
_entity_poly.pdbx_seq_one_letter_code
_entity_poly.pdbx_strand_id
1 'polypeptide(L)'
;MSDFKSVPTDAIDEPLNEPPPYSPTSEPNNPPEPKTGFDINYLKTVPGAMKIIEMVLDILGFICALVDISWAGLGSGFVQWATMSGFIVTLIFFIFHAFNIFGRLPGFWELYEFVYLIIISVEIAVAAIVCAARASFGPSVIAACIFTAIASVMYIIDTVLAYRTWKEAREKRQKEARGGQRSSLCIIF
;
A
#
# COMPACT_ATOMS: atom_id res chain seq x y z
N MET A 1 59.93 61.23 -18.02
CA MET A 1 58.67 60.48 -18.21
C MET A 1 57.97 60.53 -16.86
N SER A 2 56.91 61.35 -16.79
CA SER A 2 55.84 61.41 -15.77
C SER A 2 56.24 61.42 -14.28
N ASP A 3 56.19 62.57 -13.61
CA ASP A 3 54.98 63.16 -12.95
C ASP A 3 54.52 62.35 -11.73
N PHE A 4 54.71 62.88 -10.51
CA PHE A 4 53.67 63.52 -9.67
C PHE A 4 52.80 62.44 -8.98
N LYS A 5 52.64 62.34 -7.66
CA LYS A 5 52.68 63.33 -6.57
C LYS A 5 52.68 62.59 -5.24
N SER A 6 53.37 63.13 -4.25
CA SER A 6 53.23 62.83 -2.82
C SER A 6 51.82 63.09 -2.29
N VAL A 7 51.27 62.22 -1.44
CA VAL A 7 50.41 62.61 -0.31
C VAL A 7 50.72 61.72 0.91
N PRO A 8 50.98 62.28 2.10
CA PRO A 8 51.35 61.55 3.31
C PRO A 8 50.15 61.22 4.22
N THR A 9 50.46 60.29 5.14
CA THR A 9 49.94 59.97 6.47
C THR A 9 48.84 60.86 7.08
N ASP A 10 47.94 60.22 7.83
CA ASP A 10 47.11 60.73 8.93
C ASP A 10 45.58 60.68 8.69
N ALA A 11 44.98 59.52 8.94
CA ALA A 11 43.55 59.29 9.20
C ALA A 11 43.42 57.81 9.64
N ILE A 12 43.87 57.43 10.84
CA ILE A 12 43.09 57.44 12.09
C ILE A 12 41.79 56.61 11.99
N ASP A 13 41.62 55.71 12.96
CA ASP A 13 40.36 55.09 13.44
C ASP A 13 40.03 53.63 13.03
N GLU A 14 40.40 52.71 13.94
CA GLU A 14 39.74 51.44 14.28
C GLU A 14 38.25 51.67 14.71
N PRO A 15 37.34 50.69 14.94
CA PRO A 15 37.00 49.37 14.38
C PRO A 15 35.50 49.25 13.93
N LEU A 16 35.14 48.26 13.07
CA LEU A 16 33.85 47.50 12.99
C LEU A 16 33.53 47.08 11.53
N ASN A 17 32.96 45.87 11.36
CA ASN A 17 32.35 45.30 10.14
C ASN A 17 33.38 44.69 9.13
N GLU A 18 33.38 43.43 8.68
CA GLU A 18 32.36 42.37 8.48
C GLU A 18 33.07 41.00 8.34
N PRO A 19 32.49 39.85 8.77
CA PRO A 19 32.97 38.54 8.32
C PRO A 19 32.77 38.38 6.80
N PRO A 20 33.65 37.65 6.08
CA PRO A 20 33.54 37.48 4.63
C PRO A 20 32.16 36.92 4.26
N PRO A 21 31.40 37.57 3.36
CA PRO A 21 30.15 37.01 2.88
C PRO A 21 30.47 35.85 1.93
N TYR A 22 29.53 34.91 1.81
CA TYR A 22 29.56 33.71 0.97
C TYR A 22 30.14 32.45 1.63
N SER A 23 29.41 31.95 2.63
CA SER A 23 29.17 30.51 2.72
C SER A 23 28.52 30.03 1.41
N PRO A 24 28.92 28.87 0.84
CA PRO A 24 28.21 28.27 -0.29
C PRO A 24 26.74 28.19 0.06
N THR A 25 25.90 28.76 -0.80
CA THR A 25 24.45 28.76 -0.70
C THR A 25 24.00 27.36 -0.31
N SER A 26 23.54 27.20 0.93
CA SER A 26 22.73 26.04 1.29
C SER A 26 21.61 26.03 0.27
N GLU A 27 21.60 25.01 -0.58
CA GLU A 27 20.45 24.70 -1.42
C GLU A 27 19.20 24.85 -0.54
N PRO A 28 18.14 25.51 -1.03
CA PRO A 28 16.90 25.57 -0.29
C PRO A 28 16.58 24.12 0.06
N ASN A 29 16.39 23.87 1.36
CA ASN A 29 15.88 22.62 1.89
C ASN A 29 14.45 22.48 1.35
N ASN A 30 14.33 22.17 0.07
CA ASN A 30 13.10 21.73 -0.53
C ASN A 30 12.71 20.50 0.30
N PRO A 31 11.53 20.48 0.92
CA PRO A 31 11.05 19.25 1.52
C PRO A 31 11.20 18.16 0.45
N PRO A 32 11.79 17.00 0.79
CA PRO A 32 12.15 15.99 -0.20
C PRO A 32 10.94 15.77 -1.08
N GLU A 33 11.06 16.14 -2.36
CA GLU A 33 10.00 15.96 -3.32
C GLU A 33 9.53 14.52 -3.19
N PRO A 34 8.22 14.26 -2.98
CA PRO A 34 7.74 12.90 -2.85
C PRO A 34 8.10 12.22 -4.16
N LYS A 35 9.09 11.32 -4.13
CA LYS A 35 9.49 10.53 -5.29
C LYS A 35 8.27 9.72 -5.69
N THR A 36 7.50 10.27 -6.63
CA THR A 36 6.52 9.54 -7.44
C THR A 36 7.31 8.67 -8.40
N GLY A 37 8.02 7.70 -7.83
CA GLY A 37 8.71 6.64 -8.53
C GLY A 37 8.09 5.34 -8.12
N PHE A 38 7.99 4.41 -9.06
CA PHE A 38 7.57 3.04 -8.81
C PHE A 38 8.53 2.43 -7.77
N ASP A 39 8.15 2.45 -6.50
CA ASP A 39 8.99 1.90 -5.44
C ASP A 39 8.92 0.38 -5.56
N ILE A 40 9.87 -0.21 -6.28
CA ILE A 40 10.13 -1.66 -6.31
C ILE A 40 10.33 -2.20 -4.88
N ASN A 41 10.75 -1.34 -3.94
CA ASN A 41 10.79 -1.67 -2.52
C ASN A 41 9.41 -2.04 -1.95
N TYR A 42 8.31 -1.55 -2.53
CA TYR A 42 6.96 -1.93 -2.14
C TYR A 42 6.62 -3.39 -2.50
N LEU A 43 7.19 -3.92 -3.58
CA LEU A 43 7.07 -5.34 -3.94
C LEU A 43 7.75 -6.27 -2.93
N LYS A 44 8.71 -5.74 -2.14
CA LYS A 44 9.38 -6.45 -1.04
C LYS A 44 8.67 -6.30 0.30
N THR A 45 7.66 -5.43 0.41
CA THR A 45 6.88 -5.32 1.64
C THR A 45 6.02 -6.56 1.83
N VAL A 46 5.89 -7.00 3.08
CA VAL A 46 5.03 -8.13 3.49
C VAL A 46 3.64 -8.12 2.83
N PRO A 47 2.89 -7.00 2.80
CA PRO A 47 1.57 -6.98 2.14
C PRO A 47 1.63 -7.17 0.61
N GLY A 48 2.68 -6.68 -0.06
CA GLY A 48 2.82 -6.81 -1.51
C GLY A 48 3.11 -8.25 -1.94
N ALA A 49 3.98 -8.94 -1.22
CA ALA A 49 4.28 -10.35 -1.47
C ALA A 49 3.06 -11.26 -1.25
N MET A 50 2.25 -10.96 -0.24
CA MET A 50 1.01 -11.70 0.07
C MET A 50 0.05 -11.68 -1.12
N LYS A 51 -0.24 -10.48 -1.66
CA LYS A 51 -1.14 -10.29 -2.80
C LYS A 51 -0.64 -10.97 -4.09
N ILE A 52 0.68 -11.03 -4.30
CA ILE A 52 1.25 -11.76 -5.46
C ILE A 52 0.96 -13.26 -5.34
N ILE A 53 1.14 -13.84 -4.16
CA ILE A 53 0.87 -15.27 -3.95
C ILE A 53 -0.61 -15.57 -4.13
N GLU A 54 -1.50 -14.71 -3.63
CA GLU A 54 -2.95 -14.81 -3.84
C GLU A 54 -3.32 -14.79 -5.33
N MET A 55 -2.79 -13.82 -6.09
CA MET A 55 -3.03 -13.74 -7.54
C MET A 55 -2.58 -15.01 -8.28
N VAL A 56 -1.45 -15.59 -7.91
CA VAL A 56 -0.97 -16.85 -8.51
C VAL A 56 -1.90 -18.01 -8.17
N LEU A 57 -2.35 -18.11 -6.91
CA LEU A 57 -3.27 -19.15 -6.47
C LEU A 57 -4.63 -19.05 -7.17
N ASP A 58 -5.16 -17.83 -7.36
CA ASP A 58 -6.42 -17.61 -8.07
C ASP A 58 -6.33 -18.02 -9.54
N ILE A 59 -5.23 -17.68 -10.23
CA ILE A 59 -4.99 -18.10 -11.61
C ILE A 59 -4.91 -19.63 -11.71
N LEU A 60 -4.22 -20.29 -10.78
CA LEU A 60 -4.14 -21.74 -10.74
C LEU A 60 -5.52 -22.37 -10.49
N GLY A 61 -6.28 -21.84 -9.53
CA GLY A 61 -7.65 -22.27 -9.25
C GLY A 61 -8.56 -22.13 -10.48
N PHE A 62 -8.44 -21.01 -11.20
CA PHE A 62 -9.21 -20.74 -12.41
C PHE A 62 -8.85 -21.68 -13.57
N ILE A 63 -7.55 -21.88 -13.85
CA ILE A 63 -7.09 -22.79 -14.91
C ILE A 63 -7.53 -24.23 -14.58
N CYS A 64 -7.36 -24.69 -13.34
CA CYS A 64 -7.78 -26.03 -12.95
C CYS A 64 -9.31 -26.22 -13.04
N ALA A 65 -10.10 -25.18 -12.79
CA ALA A 65 -11.55 -25.18 -12.98
C ALA A 65 -11.99 -25.11 -14.45
N LEU A 66 -11.13 -24.61 -15.35
CA LEU A 66 -11.38 -24.55 -16.80
C LEU A 66 -11.08 -25.86 -17.54
N VAL A 67 -10.07 -26.61 -17.08
CA VAL A 67 -9.56 -27.80 -17.80
C VAL A 67 -10.62 -28.91 -17.90
N ASP A 68 -11.46 -29.08 -16.88
CA ASP A 68 -12.48 -30.13 -16.85
C ASP A 68 -13.85 -29.63 -17.34
N ILE A 69 -14.10 -29.77 -18.65
CA ILE A 69 -15.37 -29.42 -19.31
C ILE A 69 -16.55 -30.23 -18.78
N SER A 70 -16.28 -31.46 -18.32
CA SER A 70 -17.24 -32.38 -17.68
C SER A 70 -17.92 -31.77 -16.44
N TRP A 71 -17.28 -30.77 -15.83
CA TRP A 71 -17.67 -30.15 -14.58
C TRP A 71 -18.35 -28.77 -14.75
N ALA A 72 -18.43 -28.29 -16.01
CA ALA A 72 -18.99 -26.99 -16.41
C ALA A 72 -20.43 -26.74 -15.92
N GLY A 73 -21.28 -27.76 -15.96
CA GLY A 73 -22.70 -27.64 -15.56
C GLY A 73 -22.98 -27.87 -14.07
N LEU A 74 -21.97 -28.26 -13.28
CA LEU A 74 -22.16 -28.75 -11.92
C LEU A 74 -21.67 -27.78 -10.84
N GLY A 75 -21.04 -26.67 -11.18
CA GLY A 75 -20.60 -25.66 -10.21
C GLY A 75 -19.26 -25.00 -10.53
N SER A 76 -18.53 -25.46 -11.56
CA SER A 76 -17.27 -24.83 -11.93
C SER A 76 -17.43 -23.36 -12.34
N GLY A 77 -18.58 -22.97 -12.90
CA GLY A 77 -18.87 -21.56 -13.23
C GLY A 77 -18.83 -20.63 -12.02
N PHE A 78 -19.28 -21.08 -10.84
CA PHE A 78 -19.19 -20.28 -9.62
C PHE A 78 -17.73 -20.15 -9.15
N VAL A 79 -16.97 -21.24 -9.20
CA VAL A 79 -15.55 -21.24 -8.83
C VAL A 79 -14.73 -20.35 -9.77
N GLN A 80 -15.03 -20.40 -11.07
CA GLN A 80 -14.41 -19.54 -12.08
C GLN A 80 -14.75 -18.07 -11.84
N TRP A 81 -16.00 -17.77 -11.54
CA TRP A 81 -16.42 -16.40 -11.23
C TRP A 81 -15.73 -15.88 -9.96
N ALA A 82 -15.70 -16.67 -8.88
CA ALA A 82 -15.07 -16.29 -7.62
C ALA A 82 -13.55 -16.09 -7.74
N THR A 83 -12.86 -16.96 -8.47
CA THR A 83 -11.40 -16.80 -8.71
C THR A 83 -11.08 -15.62 -9.61
N MET A 84 -11.91 -15.33 -10.62
CA MET A 84 -11.74 -14.14 -11.45
C MET A 84 -12.07 -12.85 -10.70
N SER A 85 -13.12 -12.83 -9.85
CA SER A 85 -13.44 -11.67 -9.02
C SER A 85 -12.33 -11.39 -8.01
N GLY A 86 -11.84 -12.42 -7.32
CA GLY A 86 -10.69 -12.34 -6.41
C GLY A 86 -9.44 -11.79 -7.09
N PHE A 87 -9.10 -12.31 -8.27
CA PHE A 87 -7.96 -11.86 -9.06
C PHE A 87 -8.07 -10.37 -9.43
N ILE A 88 -9.21 -9.94 -10.00
CA ILE A 88 -9.40 -8.55 -10.45
C ILE A 88 -9.33 -7.59 -9.26
N VAL A 89 -10.01 -7.90 -8.16
CA VAL A 89 -10.04 -7.04 -6.98
C VAL A 89 -8.65 -6.93 -6.35
N THR A 90 -7.94 -8.06 -6.21
CA THR A 90 -6.58 -8.09 -5.65
C THR A 90 -5.60 -7.34 -6.53
N LEU A 91 -5.72 -7.46 -7.86
CA LEU A 91 -4.92 -6.71 -8.82
C LEU A 91 -5.14 -5.20 -8.70
N ILE A 92 -6.40 -4.77 -8.59
CA ILE A 92 -6.72 -3.35 -8.39
C ILE A 92 -6.07 -2.83 -7.10
N PHE A 93 -6.25 -3.54 -5.98
CA PHE A 93 -5.61 -3.16 -4.72
C PHE A 93 -4.08 -3.16 -4.79
N PHE A 94 -3.50 -4.13 -5.48
CA PHE A 94 -2.06 -4.20 -5.71
C PHE A 94 -1.55 -2.98 -6.48
N ILE A 95 -2.26 -2.56 -7.54
CA ILE A 95 -1.93 -1.35 -8.30
C ILE A 95 -2.03 -0.10 -7.41
N PHE A 96 -3.11 0.05 -6.65
CA PHE A 96 -3.30 1.20 -5.74
C PHE A 96 -2.17 1.30 -4.70
N HIS A 97 -1.76 0.16 -4.15
CA HIS A 97 -0.65 0.06 -3.22
C HIS A 97 0.70 0.32 -3.88
N ALA A 98 0.93 -0.19 -5.10
CA ALA A 98 2.16 0.05 -5.86
C ALA A 98 2.39 1.52 -6.23
N PHE A 99 1.31 2.28 -6.45
CA PHE A 99 1.39 3.72 -6.71
C PHE A 99 1.57 4.58 -5.44
N ASN A 100 1.72 3.96 -4.26
CA ASN A 100 1.99 4.63 -2.97
C ASN A 100 1.01 5.79 -2.66
N ILE A 101 -0.23 5.68 -3.14
CA ILE A 101 -1.29 6.70 -2.98
C ILE A 101 -1.76 6.80 -1.51
N PHE A 102 -1.37 5.84 -0.68
CA PHE A 102 -1.63 5.79 0.77
C PHE A 102 -0.99 6.93 1.56
N GLY A 103 0.06 7.59 1.04
CA GLY A 103 0.64 8.77 1.70
C GLY A 103 -0.30 9.98 1.73
N ARG A 104 -1.42 9.97 0.99
CA ARG A 104 -2.23 11.17 0.74
C ARG A 104 -3.73 11.01 0.97
N LEU A 105 -4.24 9.80 1.23
CA LEU A 105 -5.68 9.56 1.34
C LEU A 105 -6.16 9.39 2.79
N PRO A 106 -7.04 10.29 3.28
CA PRO A 106 -7.52 10.30 4.64
C PRO A 106 -8.58 9.23 4.86
N GLY A 107 -8.59 8.63 6.06
CA GLY A 107 -9.84 8.16 6.65
C GLY A 107 -10.36 6.81 6.15
N PHE A 108 -10.98 6.89 4.99
CA PHE A 108 -12.03 5.98 4.54
C PHE A 108 -11.52 4.86 3.63
N TRP A 109 -10.34 5.04 3.03
CA TRP A 109 -9.78 4.08 2.07
C TRP A 109 -9.42 2.73 2.71
N GLU A 110 -8.79 2.75 3.90
CA GLU A 110 -8.44 1.53 4.66
C GLU A 110 -9.67 0.68 5.02
N LEU A 111 -10.81 1.32 5.28
CA LEU A 111 -12.08 0.64 5.54
C LEU A 111 -12.61 -0.06 4.30
N TYR A 112 -12.51 0.63 3.16
CA TYR A 112 -12.98 0.11 1.88
C TYR A 112 -12.17 -1.14 1.48
N GLU A 113 -10.84 -1.10 1.61
CA GLU A 113 -10.00 -2.26 1.36
C GLU A 113 -10.38 -3.46 2.24
N PHE A 114 -10.54 -3.24 3.54
CA PHE A 114 -10.92 -4.30 4.46
C PHE A 114 -12.28 -4.95 4.12
N VAL A 115 -13.29 -4.14 3.78
CA VAL A 115 -14.63 -4.66 3.43
C VAL A 115 -14.58 -5.50 2.17
N TYR A 116 -13.88 -5.04 1.12
CA TYR A 116 -13.77 -5.80 -0.12
C TYR A 116 -12.99 -7.10 0.08
N LEU A 117 -11.94 -7.08 0.88
CA LEU A 117 -11.13 -8.26 1.17
C LEU A 117 -11.94 -9.32 1.94
N ILE A 118 -12.86 -8.90 2.83
CA ILE A 118 -13.81 -9.82 3.47
C ILE A 118 -14.76 -10.45 2.45
N ILE A 119 -15.32 -9.65 1.54
CA ILE A 119 -16.25 -10.16 0.52
C ILE A 119 -15.56 -11.24 -0.33
N ILE A 120 -14.35 -10.95 -0.83
CA ILE A 120 -13.56 -11.91 -1.61
C ILE A 120 -13.20 -13.15 -0.78
N SER A 121 -12.79 -12.97 0.48
CA SER A 121 -12.47 -14.10 1.36
C SER A 121 -13.66 -15.06 1.54
N VAL A 122 -14.88 -14.52 1.67
CA VAL A 122 -16.11 -15.31 1.74
C VAL A 122 -16.40 -16.00 0.40
N GLU A 123 -16.27 -15.31 -0.72
CA GLU A 123 -16.47 -15.88 -2.06
C GLU A 123 -15.53 -17.07 -2.32
N ILE A 124 -14.23 -16.90 -2.03
CA ILE A 124 -13.21 -17.94 -2.19
C ILE A 124 -13.43 -19.11 -1.21
N ALA A 125 -13.89 -18.84 0.02
CA ALA A 125 -14.25 -19.90 0.96
C ALA A 125 -15.45 -20.73 0.47
N VAL A 126 -16.48 -20.08 -0.08
CA VAL A 126 -17.62 -20.79 -0.69
C VAL A 126 -17.16 -21.58 -1.91
N ALA A 127 -16.27 -21.02 -2.74
CA ALA A 127 -15.69 -21.72 -3.88
C ALA A 127 -14.94 -22.99 -3.45
N ALA A 128 -14.15 -22.92 -2.37
CA ALA A 128 -13.46 -24.07 -1.80
C ALA A 128 -14.44 -25.16 -1.31
N ILE A 129 -15.55 -24.78 -0.68
CA ILE A 129 -16.61 -25.73 -0.24
C ILE A 129 -17.28 -26.40 -1.46
N VAL A 130 -17.58 -25.63 -2.51
CA VAL A 130 -18.18 -26.15 -3.75
C VAL A 130 -17.25 -27.15 -4.44
N CYS A 131 -15.94 -26.86 -4.49
CA CYS A 131 -14.92 -27.78 -4.97
C CYS A 131 -14.83 -29.05 -4.10
N ALA A 132 -14.81 -28.90 -2.77
CA ALA A 132 -14.71 -30.02 -1.84
C ALA A 132 -15.90 -30.98 -1.94
N ALA A 133 -17.13 -30.45 -2.09
CA ALA A 133 -18.34 -31.25 -2.25
C ALA A 133 -18.33 -32.13 -3.51
N ARG A 134 -17.37 -31.90 -4.43
CA ARG A 134 -17.34 -32.46 -5.77
C ARG A 134 -15.93 -32.89 -6.17
N ALA A 135 -15.07 -33.17 -5.20
CA ALA A 135 -13.73 -33.69 -5.43
C ALA A 135 -13.72 -35.07 -6.15
N SER A 136 -14.85 -35.77 -6.24
CA SER A 136 -14.93 -37.12 -6.82
C SER A 136 -14.96 -37.18 -8.35
N PHE A 137 -15.05 -36.04 -9.07
CA PHE A 137 -15.27 -36.04 -10.52
C PHE A 137 -14.00 -36.19 -11.35
N GLY A 138 -12.86 -35.73 -10.85
CA GLY A 138 -11.61 -35.80 -11.61
C GLY A 138 -10.40 -35.24 -10.87
N PRO A 139 -9.17 -35.61 -11.30
CA PRO A 139 -7.94 -35.13 -10.67
C PRO A 139 -7.75 -33.62 -10.80
N SER A 140 -8.26 -32.97 -11.86
CA SER A 140 -8.20 -31.51 -12.01
C SER A 140 -9.04 -30.81 -10.94
N VAL A 141 -10.20 -31.37 -10.59
CA VAL A 141 -11.10 -30.82 -9.58
C VAL A 141 -10.47 -30.90 -8.18
N ILE A 142 -9.77 -32.00 -7.88
CA ILE A 142 -9.03 -32.15 -6.62
C ILE A 142 -7.90 -31.11 -6.54
N ALA A 143 -7.15 -30.91 -7.62
CA ALA A 143 -6.11 -29.89 -7.67
C ALA A 143 -6.69 -28.47 -7.47
N ALA A 144 -7.78 -28.13 -8.16
CA ALA A 144 -8.50 -26.88 -7.97
C ALA A 144 -8.95 -26.68 -6.51
N CYS A 145 -9.47 -27.74 -5.88
CA CYS A 145 -9.90 -27.72 -4.48
C CYS A 145 -8.73 -27.39 -3.54
N ILE A 146 -7.56 -27.98 -3.76
CA ILE A 146 -6.39 -27.75 -2.92
C ILE A 146 -5.90 -26.30 -3.09
N PHE A 147 -5.77 -25.82 -4.33
CA PHE A 147 -5.32 -24.45 -4.58
C PHE A 147 -6.29 -23.40 -4.05
N THR A 148 -7.60 -23.59 -4.25
CA THR A 148 -8.63 -22.67 -3.71
C THR A 148 -8.74 -22.74 -2.18
N ALA A 149 -8.50 -23.90 -1.56
CA ALA A 149 -8.42 -24.00 -0.11
C ALA A 149 -7.20 -23.25 0.46
N ILE A 150 -6.03 -23.36 -0.20
CA ILE A 150 -4.84 -22.59 0.19
C ILE A 150 -5.07 -21.10 -0.02
N ALA A 151 -5.68 -20.71 -1.14
CA ALA A 151 -6.06 -19.32 -1.42
C ALA A 151 -6.99 -18.76 -0.33
N SER A 152 -7.99 -19.55 0.09
CA SER A 152 -8.93 -19.17 1.15
C SER A 152 -8.19 -18.85 2.47
N VAL A 153 -7.25 -19.70 2.88
CA VAL A 153 -6.43 -19.44 4.08
C VAL A 153 -5.59 -18.18 3.90
N MET A 154 -5.03 -17.96 2.72
CA MET A 154 -4.21 -16.78 2.43
C MET A 154 -5.02 -15.48 2.55
N TYR A 155 -6.22 -15.45 1.95
CA TYR A 155 -7.16 -14.33 2.05
C TYR A 155 -7.63 -14.07 3.49
N ILE A 156 -7.79 -15.12 4.30
CA ILE A 156 -8.11 -14.98 5.73
C ILE A 156 -6.94 -14.31 6.47
N ILE A 157 -5.70 -14.65 6.13
CA ILE A 157 -4.53 -14.02 6.74
C ILE A 157 -4.43 -12.55 6.29
N ASP A 158 -4.62 -12.24 5.01
CA ASP A 158 -4.58 -10.85 4.50
C ASP A 158 -5.68 -9.99 5.16
N THR A 159 -6.90 -10.53 5.33
CA THR A 159 -7.98 -9.82 6.06
C THR A 159 -7.64 -9.56 7.52
N VAL A 160 -6.99 -10.50 8.21
CA VAL A 160 -6.54 -10.28 9.59
C VAL A 160 -5.42 -9.22 9.65
N LEU A 161 -4.51 -9.19 8.68
CA LEU A 161 -3.48 -8.16 8.59
C LEU A 161 -4.09 -6.78 8.33
N ALA A 162 -4.99 -6.68 7.36
CA ALA A 162 -5.74 -5.46 7.05
C ALA A 162 -6.59 -4.97 8.25
N TYR A 163 -7.13 -5.89 9.05
CA TYR A 163 -7.85 -5.53 10.27
C TYR A 163 -6.94 -4.89 11.32
N ARG A 164 -5.71 -5.41 11.48
CA ARG A 164 -4.72 -4.88 12.43
C ARG A 164 -4.29 -3.47 12.03
N THR A 165 -3.97 -3.26 10.75
CA THR A 165 -3.59 -1.92 10.24
C THR A 165 -4.72 -0.91 10.41
N TRP A 166 -5.95 -1.32 10.13
CA TRP A 166 -7.14 -0.49 10.35
C TRP A 166 -7.33 -0.10 11.82
N LYS A 167 -7.14 -1.05 12.75
CA LYS A 167 -7.27 -0.80 14.19
C LYS A 167 -6.25 0.25 14.65
N GLU A 168 -4.99 0.10 14.24
CA GLU A 168 -3.92 1.05 14.56
C GLU A 168 -4.21 2.45 13.99
N ALA A 169 -4.72 2.52 12.76
CA ALA A 169 -5.12 3.78 12.14
C ALA A 169 -6.25 4.48 12.92
N ARG A 170 -7.23 3.73 13.46
CA ARG A 170 -8.31 4.30 14.27
C ARG A 170 -7.84 4.83 15.61
N GLU A 171 -6.92 4.12 16.27
CA GLU A 171 -6.36 4.55 17.55
C GLU A 171 -5.58 5.87 17.41
N LYS A 172 -4.79 6.03 16.33
CA LYS A 172 -4.09 7.28 16.02
C LYS A 172 -5.06 8.45 15.83
N ARG A 173 -6.12 8.25 15.02
CA ARG A 173 -7.15 9.28 14.79
C ARG A 173 -7.91 9.67 16.07
N GLN A 174 -8.19 8.71 16.96
CA GLN A 174 -8.82 9.01 18.25
C GLN A 174 -7.90 9.85 19.15
N LYS A 175 -6.59 9.59 19.14
CA LYS A 175 -5.62 10.37 19.92
C LYS A 175 -5.51 11.80 19.38
N GLU A 176 -5.47 11.98 18.07
CA GLU A 176 -5.45 13.30 17.42
C GLU A 176 -6.73 14.11 17.73
N ALA A 177 -7.92 13.48 17.64
CA ALA A 177 -9.17 14.13 18.00
C ALA A 177 -9.21 14.58 19.49
N ARG A 178 -8.71 13.74 20.40
CA ARG A 178 -8.61 14.09 21.84
C ARG A 178 -7.54 15.15 22.12
N GLY A 179 -6.42 15.12 21.40
CA GLY A 179 -5.34 16.10 21.50
C GLY A 179 -5.76 17.49 21.01
N GLY A 180 -6.45 17.56 19.87
CA GLY A 180 -7.01 18.79 19.33
C GLY A 180 -8.04 19.43 20.28
N GLN A 181 -8.93 18.63 20.87
CA GLN A 181 -9.96 19.11 21.77
C GLN A 181 -9.41 19.67 23.10
N ARG A 182 -8.27 19.15 23.59
CA ARG A 182 -7.57 19.73 24.75
C ARG A 182 -6.89 21.05 24.42
N SER A 183 -6.30 21.18 23.24
CA SER A 183 -5.66 22.43 22.81
C SER A 183 -6.68 23.56 22.62
N SER A 184 -7.84 23.26 22.01
CA SER A 184 -8.93 24.24 21.89
C SER A 184 -9.49 24.68 23.25
N LEU A 185 -9.56 23.80 24.25
CA LEU A 185 -10.01 24.18 25.60
C LEU A 185 -9.01 25.11 26.31
N CYS A 186 -7.70 24.93 26.11
CA CYS A 186 -6.66 25.80 26.69
C CYS A 186 -6.55 27.19 26.02
N ILE A 187 -7.13 27.39 24.84
CA ILE A 187 -7.13 28.70 24.15
C ILE A 187 -8.36 29.53 24.57
N ILE A 188 -9.39 28.89 25.15
CA ILE A 188 -10.65 29.54 25.54
C ILE A 188 -10.62 30.01 27.01
N PHE A 189 -9.67 29.55 27.81
CA PHE A 189 -9.44 29.98 29.20
C PHE A 189 -8.14 30.77 29.31
#